data_AF-A0A261BH42-F1
#
_entry.id   AF-A0A261BH42-F1
#
_cell.length_a   1.000
_cell.length_b   1.000
_cell.length_c   1.000
_cell.angle_alpha   90.00
_cell.angle_beta   90.00
_cell.angle_gamma   90.00
#
_symmetry.space_group_name_H-M   'P 1'
#
loop_
_entity.id
_entity.type
_entity.pdbx_description
1 polymer ?
#
loop_
_entity_poly.entity_id
_entity_poly.type
_entity_poly.pdbx_seq_one_letter_code
_entity_poly.pdbx_strand_id
1 'polypeptide(L)'
;MSKHLYKQYVRIAGKWPKDANKAPERDFAVFLSKEIERQFQPNGPAASESSGICEKRLQALDQLLNNEVMKRHPNSYTSGVFGMRLSDLQAASSEENRKQMGLKPKESIFKKIYRTVVPEKK
;
A
#
# COMPACT_ATOMS: atom_id res chain seq x y z
N MET A 1 -7.69 -17.78 -15.56
CA MET A 1 -7.40 -16.33 -15.64
C MET A 1 -6.37 -16.05 -16.72
N SER A 2 -6.53 -14.96 -17.46
CA SER A 2 -5.65 -14.68 -18.59
C SER A 2 -4.28 -14.13 -18.12
N LYS A 3 -3.19 -14.62 -18.71
CA LYS A 3 -1.83 -14.10 -18.44
C LYS A 3 -1.68 -12.61 -18.81
N HIS A 4 -2.58 -12.08 -19.65
CA HIS A 4 -2.54 -10.68 -20.07
C HIS A 4 -3.02 -9.73 -18.97
N LEU A 5 -4.07 -10.09 -18.22
CA LEU A 5 -4.58 -9.25 -17.14
C LEU A 5 -3.54 -9.08 -16.03
N TYR A 6 -2.93 -10.18 -15.59
CA TYR A 6 -1.85 -10.13 -14.59
C TYR A 6 -0.74 -9.14 -14.96
N LYS A 7 -0.26 -9.19 -16.22
CA LYS A 7 0.78 -8.25 -16.70
C LYS A 7 0.33 -6.80 -16.65
N GLN A 8 -0.94 -6.50 -16.92
CA GLN A 8 -1.48 -5.15 -16.82
C GLN A 8 -1.55 -4.68 -15.37
N TYR A 9 -2.00 -5.53 -14.44
CA TYR A 9 -2.01 -5.23 -13.01
C TYR A 9 -0.60 -4.91 -12.49
N VAL A 10 0.39 -5.74 -12.81
CA VAL A 10 1.79 -5.50 -12.41
C VAL A 10 2.32 -4.18 -13.00
N ARG A 11 1.98 -3.86 -14.25
CA ARG A 11 2.37 -2.58 -14.87
C ARG A 11 1.77 -1.38 -14.14
N ILE A 12 0.51 -1.45 -13.72
CA ILE A 12 -0.14 -0.38 -12.94
C ILE A 12 0.51 -0.26 -11.57
N ALA A 13 0.75 -1.38 -10.88
CA ALA A 13 1.41 -1.38 -9.57
C ALA A 13 2.82 -0.76 -9.62
N GLY A 14 3.58 -1.01 -10.69
CA GLY A 14 4.90 -0.42 -10.88
C GLY A 14 4.89 1.11 -11.10
N LYS A 15 3.75 1.69 -11.51
CA LYS A 15 3.58 3.15 -11.64
C LYS A 15 3.14 3.81 -10.34
N TRP A 16 2.76 3.03 -9.32
CA TRP A 16 2.22 3.57 -8.09
C TRP A 16 3.33 4.28 -7.28
N PRO A 17 3.09 5.51 -6.78
CA PRO A 17 4.09 6.21 -6.00
C PRO A 17 4.38 5.48 -4.68
N LYS A 18 5.66 5.42 -4.32
CA LYS A 18 6.11 4.94 -3.01
C LYS A 18 6.11 6.09 -2.01
N ASP A 19 5.63 5.84 -0.81
CA ASP A 19 5.55 6.83 0.27
C ASP A 19 6.84 6.80 1.09
N ALA A 20 7.63 7.86 0.99
CA ALA A 20 8.90 7.99 1.72
C ALA A 20 8.70 8.06 3.25
N ASN A 21 7.51 8.44 3.71
CA ASN A 21 7.22 8.65 5.14
C ASN A 21 6.67 7.40 5.83
N LYS A 22 6.54 6.28 5.10
CA LYS A 22 5.99 5.02 5.60
C LYS A 22 7.00 3.89 5.44
N ALA A 23 6.99 2.97 6.41
CA ALA A 23 7.75 1.74 6.30
C ALA A 23 7.25 0.88 5.10
N PRO A 24 8.10 0.04 4.49
CA PRO A 24 7.71 -0.82 3.37
C PRO A 24 6.51 -1.74 3.64
N GLU A 25 6.28 -2.09 4.91
CA GLU A 25 5.13 -2.90 5.35
C GLU A 25 3.79 -2.15 5.26
N ARG A 26 3.83 -0.82 5.32
CA ARG A 26 2.67 0.09 5.31
C ARG A 26 2.56 0.89 4.03
N ASP A 27 3.54 0.75 3.14
CA ASP A 27 3.53 1.37 1.82
C ASP A 27 2.45 0.71 0.95
N PHE A 28 1.59 1.53 0.36
CA PHE A 28 0.46 1.04 -0.42
C PHE A 28 0.91 0.38 -1.74
N ALA A 29 1.99 0.87 -2.38
CA ALA A 29 2.49 0.28 -3.61
C ALA A 29 3.07 -1.12 -3.37
N VAL A 30 3.79 -1.30 -2.26
CA VAL A 30 4.29 -2.61 -1.81
C VAL A 30 3.12 -3.55 -1.47
N PHE A 31 2.13 -3.05 -0.74
CA PHE A 31 0.91 -3.82 -0.42
C PHE A 31 0.18 -4.26 -1.69
N LEU A 32 -0.04 -3.34 -2.63
CA LEU A 32 -0.75 -3.61 -3.89
C LEU A 32 -0.03 -4.69 -4.72
N SER A 33 1.30 -4.62 -4.79
CA SER A 33 2.10 -5.62 -5.52
C SER A 33 1.93 -7.03 -4.93
N LYS A 34 2.03 -7.15 -3.60
CA LYS A 34 1.79 -8.42 -2.88
C LYS A 34 0.36 -8.92 -3.05
N GLU A 35 -0.60 -8.00 -3.03
CA GLU A 35 -2.00 -8.34 -3.19
C GLU A 35 -2.30 -8.88 -4.58
N ILE A 36 -1.74 -8.26 -5.64
CA ILE A 36 -1.85 -8.78 -7.01
C ILE A 36 -1.27 -10.19 -7.09
N GLU A 37 -0.07 -10.42 -6.54
CA GLU A 37 0.54 -11.76 -6.53
C GLU A 37 -0.34 -12.78 -5.80
N ARG A 38 -0.95 -12.40 -4.68
CA ARG A 38 -1.88 -13.25 -3.90
C ARG A 38 -3.13 -13.58 -4.68
N GLN A 39 -3.73 -12.59 -5.34
CA GLN A 39 -4.99 -12.75 -6.07
C GLN A 39 -4.85 -13.66 -7.29
N PHE A 40 -3.72 -13.55 -8.00
CA PHE A 40 -3.45 -14.31 -9.23
C PHE A 40 -2.71 -15.64 -9.01
N GLN A 41 -2.55 -16.10 -7.76
CA GLN A 41 -2.11 -17.47 -7.50
C GLN A 41 -3.04 -18.50 -8.16
N PRO A 42 -2.56 -19.70 -8.52
CA PRO A 42 -3.38 -20.74 -9.16
C PRO A 42 -4.68 -21.10 -8.40
N ASN A 43 -4.64 -21.01 -7.06
CA ASN A 43 -5.78 -21.23 -6.16
C ASN A 43 -6.25 -19.92 -5.50
N GLY A 44 -5.90 -18.78 -6.07
CA GLY A 44 -6.23 -17.46 -5.53
C GLY A 44 -7.70 -17.09 -5.74
N PRO A 45 -8.21 -16.07 -5.02
CA PRO A 45 -9.60 -15.63 -5.15
C PRO A 45 -9.95 -15.16 -6.58
N ALA A 46 -9.00 -14.63 -7.34
CA ALA A 46 -9.24 -14.24 -8.72
C ALA A 46 -9.37 -15.45 -9.67
N ALA A 47 -8.99 -16.67 -9.25
CA ALA A 47 -9.13 -17.85 -10.10
C ALA A 47 -10.61 -18.23 -10.35
N SER A 48 -11.50 -17.93 -9.39
CA SER A 48 -12.93 -18.21 -9.46
C SER A 48 -13.79 -17.02 -9.93
N GLU A 49 -13.21 -15.84 -10.13
CA GLU A 49 -13.92 -14.65 -10.58
C GLU A 49 -14.07 -14.59 -12.11
N SER A 50 -15.10 -13.90 -12.59
CA SER A 50 -15.29 -13.61 -14.01
C SER A 50 -14.25 -12.62 -14.52
N SER A 51 -13.70 -12.86 -15.73
CA SER A 51 -12.75 -11.96 -16.40
C SER A 51 -13.24 -10.50 -16.44
N GLY A 52 -14.55 -10.30 -16.67
CA GLY A 52 -15.13 -8.96 -16.74
C GLY A 52 -15.07 -8.19 -15.42
N ILE A 53 -15.05 -8.86 -14.26
CA ILE A 53 -14.86 -8.22 -12.95
C ILE A 53 -13.41 -7.77 -12.81
N CYS A 54 -12.44 -8.60 -13.20
CA CYS A 54 -11.03 -8.25 -13.18
C CYS A 54 -10.71 -7.07 -14.11
N GLU A 55 -11.34 -6.99 -15.28
CA GLU A 55 -11.19 -5.86 -16.20
C GLU A 55 -11.74 -4.56 -15.59
N LYS A 56 -12.93 -4.59 -14.99
CA LYS A 56 -13.52 -3.42 -14.30
C LYS A 56 -12.63 -2.94 -13.15
N ARG A 57 -12.09 -3.86 -12.35
CA ARG A 57 -11.16 -3.51 -11.26
C ARG A 57 -9.86 -2.92 -11.78
N LEU A 58 -9.33 -3.45 -12.89
CA LEU A 58 -8.14 -2.91 -13.53
C LEU A 58 -8.37 -1.48 -14.00
N GLN A 59 -9.52 -1.23 -14.65
CA GLN A 59 -9.90 0.12 -15.08
C GLN A 59 -10.05 1.08 -13.90
N ALA A 60 -10.66 0.64 -12.80
CA ALA A 60 -10.78 1.46 -11.60
C ALA A 60 -9.42 1.85 -10.99
N LEU A 61 -8.47 0.90 -10.96
CA LEU A 61 -7.10 1.20 -10.50
C LEU A 61 -6.39 2.20 -11.41
N ASP A 62 -6.55 2.10 -12.73
CA ASP A 62 -5.97 3.05 -13.68
C ASP A 62 -6.56 4.46 -13.51
N GLN A 63 -7.89 4.56 -13.31
CA GLN A 63 -8.57 5.84 -13.04
C GLN A 63 -8.09 6.49 -11.74
N LEU A 64 -7.87 5.68 -10.69
CA LEU A 64 -7.31 6.15 -9.43
C LEU A 64 -5.88 6.66 -9.60
N LEU A 65 -5.02 5.89 -10.28
CA LEU A 65 -3.63 6.28 -10.53
C LEU A 65 -3.55 7.61 -11.31
N ASN A 66 -4.42 7.79 -12.30
CA ASN A 66 -4.45 8.98 -13.14
C ASN A 66 -5.20 10.17 -12.49
N ASN A 67 -5.70 10.01 -11.26
CA ASN A 67 -6.52 10.99 -10.54
C ASN A 67 -7.67 11.53 -11.40
N GLU A 68 -8.32 10.67 -12.20
CA GLU A 68 -9.33 11.12 -13.16
C GLU A 68 -10.50 11.85 -12.52
N VAL A 69 -10.94 11.40 -11.34
CA VAL A 69 -12.03 12.02 -10.59
C VAL A 69 -11.67 13.45 -10.19
N MET A 70 -10.43 13.68 -9.72
CA MET A 70 -9.96 15.01 -9.36
C MET A 70 -9.86 15.93 -10.58
N LYS A 71 -9.48 15.38 -11.75
CA LYS A 71 -9.45 16.15 -13.02
C LYS A 71 -10.84 16.56 -13.48
N ARG A 72 -11.84 15.68 -13.35
CA ARG A 72 -13.22 15.94 -13.77
C ARG A 72 -13.99 16.81 -12.78
N HIS A 73 -13.67 16.67 -11.49
CA HIS A 73 -14.32 17.37 -10.39
C HIS A 73 -13.25 18.02 -9.50
N PRO A 74 -12.61 19.10 -9.97
CA PRO A 74 -11.60 19.80 -9.18
C PRO A 74 -12.23 20.35 -7.91
N ASN A 75 -11.59 20.13 -6.78
CA ASN A 75 -11.98 20.70 -5.49
C ASN A 75 -10.92 21.70 -5.02
N SER A 76 -11.38 22.76 -4.35
CA SER A 76 -10.50 23.78 -3.74
C SER A 76 -10.21 23.50 -2.26
N TYR A 77 -10.61 22.32 -1.77
CA TYR A 77 -10.55 21.97 -0.36
C TYR A 77 -9.10 21.60 0.01
N THR A 78 -8.45 22.46 0.79
CA THR A 78 -7.04 22.31 1.21
C THR A 78 -6.89 21.62 2.57
N SER A 79 -8.00 21.42 3.26
CA SER A 79 -8.08 20.69 4.52
C SER A 79 -8.63 19.27 4.31
N GLY A 80 -8.52 18.39 5.31
CA GLY A 80 -9.19 17.09 5.35
C GLY A 80 -10.58 17.20 5.97
N VAL A 81 -11.26 16.05 6.12
CA VAL A 81 -12.61 15.93 6.72
C VAL A 81 -12.73 16.64 8.09
N PHE A 82 -11.62 16.83 8.79
CA PHE A 82 -11.55 17.48 10.11
C PHE A 82 -10.91 18.89 10.09
N GLY A 83 -10.78 19.54 8.93
CA GLY A 83 -10.13 20.85 8.83
C GLY A 83 -8.59 20.80 8.90
N MET A 84 -7.99 19.63 9.09
CA MET A 84 -6.52 19.45 9.16
C MET A 84 -5.87 19.59 7.78
N ARG A 85 -4.68 20.19 7.69
CA ARG A 85 -3.94 20.24 6.42
C ARG A 85 -3.44 18.84 6.06
N LEU A 86 -3.26 18.59 4.76
CA LEU A 86 -2.73 17.31 4.27
C LEU A 86 -1.34 16.99 4.83
N SER A 87 -0.49 18.01 5.04
CA SER A 87 0.81 17.87 5.70
C SER A 87 0.69 17.36 7.13
N ASP A 88 -0.29 17.86 7.89
CA ASP A 88 -0.50 17.50 9.29
C ASP A 88 -1.02 16.06 9.39
N LEU A 89 -1.89 15.66 8.46
CA LEU A 89 -2.36 14.27 8.33
C LEU A 89 -1.22 13.32 7.94
N GLN A 90 -0.37 13.72 6.99
CA GLN A 90 0.77 12.91 6.57
C GLN A 90 1.76 12.74 7.72
N ALA A 91 2.08 13.82 8.44
CA ALA A 91 2.91 13.80 9.64
C ALA A 91 2.31 12.90 10.72
N ALA A 92 1.01 13.02 11.01
CA ALA A 92 0.34 12.14 11.97
C ALA A 92 0.40 10.65 11.58
N SER A 93 0.34 10.35 10.28
CA SER A 93 0.38 8.98 9.76
C SER A 93 1.78 8.39 9.57
N SER A 94 2.82 9.24 9.68
CA SER A 94 4.22 8.92 9.44
C SER A 94 4.74 7.84 10.40
N GLU A 95 5.82 7.18 10.00
CA GLU A 95 6.46 6.20 10.86
C GLU A 95 7.14 6.86 12.07
N GLU A 96 7.63 8.10 11.96
CA GLU A 96 8.16 8.84 13.12
C GLU A 96 7.08 9.08 14.18
N ASN A 97 5.94 9.63 13.79
CA ASN A 97 4.86 9.92 14.75
C ASN A 97 4.31 8.63 15.38
N ARG A 98 4.22 7.53 14.63
CA ARG A 98 3.85 6.23 15.20
C ARG A 98 4.81 5.76 16.28
N LYS A 99 6.11 5.95 16.09
CA LYS A 99 7.14 5.61 17.08
C LYS A 99 6.98 6.47 18.34
N GLN A 100 6.69 7.76 18.18
CA GLN A 100 6.44 8.68 19.30
C GLN A 100 5.17 8.30 20.08
N MET A 101 4.12 7.84 19.39
CA MET A 101 2.89 7.34 20.03
C MET A 101 3.02 5.92 20.63
N GLY A 102 4.21 5.31 20.60
CA GLY A 102 4.43 3.97 21.15
C GLY A 102 3.81 2.82 20.33
N LEU A 103 3.30 3.10 19.13
CA LEU A 103 2.67 2.12 18.23
C LEU A 103 3.70 1.29 17.45
N LYS A 104 4.89 1.09 18.01
CA LYS A 104 5.97 0.32 17.38
C LYS A 104 5.49 -1.12 17.10
N PRO A 105 5.86 -1.72 15.96
CA PRO A 105 5.69 -3.16 15.78
C PRO A 105 6.34 -3.88 16.97
N LYS A 106 5.58 -4.76 17.65
CA LYS A 106 6.12 -5.53 18.77
C LYS A 106 7.33 -6.31 18.25
N GLU A 107 8.51 -6.04 18.80
CA GLU A 107 9.67 -6.88 18.50
C GLU A 107 9.34 -8.32 18.88
N SER A 108 9.47 -9.23 17.92
CA SER A 108 9.26 -10.66 18.16
C SER A 108 10.14 -11.09 19.33
N ILE A 109 9.56 -11.82 20.29
CA ILE A 109 10.21 -12.28 21.52
C ILE A 109 11.52 -13.01 21.21
N PHE A 110 11.56 -13.73 20.08
CA PHE A 110 12.75 -14.42 19.57
C PHE A 110 13.89 -13.46 19.19
N LYS A 111 13.59 -12.27 18.67
CA LYS A 111 14.60 -11.25 18.33
C LYS A 111 15.21 -10.62 19.58
N LYS A 112 14.42 -10.49 20.66
CA LYS A 112 14.93 -10.07 21.97
C LYS A 112 15.86 -11.13 22.56
N ILE A 113 15.45 -12.39 22.55
CA ILE A 113 16.27 -13.50 23.08
C ILE A 113 17.57 -13.64 22.27
N TYR A 114 17.52 -13.57 20.94
CA TYR A 114 18.71 -13.67 20.10
C TYR A 114 19.74 -12.56 20.37
N ARG A 115 19.30 -11.31 20.57
CA ARG A 115 20.18 -10.20 20.98
C ARG A 115 20.80 -10.39 22.36
N THR A 116 20.09 -11.03 23.29
CA THR A 116 20.61 -11.33 24.62
C THR A 116 21.65 -12.46 24.57
N VAL A 117 21.53 -13.40 23.63
CA VAL A 117 22.39 -14.58 23.52
C VAL A 117 23.60 -14.35 22.60
N VAL A 118 23.49 -13.46 21.61
CA VAL A 118 24.60 -13.11 20.71
C VAL A 118 24.91 -11.62 20.85
N PRO A 119 25.89 -11.24 21.69
CA PRO A 119 26.32 -9.84 21.75
C PRO A 119 27.01 -9.48 20.43
N GLU A 120 26.56 -8.40 19.79
CA GLU A 120 27.22 -7.86 18.61
C GLU A 120 28.68 -7.53 18.97
N LYS A 121 29.64 -8.17 18.28
CA LYS A 121 31.06 -7.88 18.45
C LYS A 121 31.29 -6.41 18.08
N LYS A 122 31.87 -5.66 19.02
CA LYS A 122 32.44 -4.33 18.79
C LYS A 122 33.44 -4.34 17.64
#